data_AF-A0A7V5KPU0-F1
#
_entry.id   AF-A0A7V5KPU0-F1
#
_cell.length_a   1.000
_cell.length_b   1.000
_cell.length_c   1.000
_cell.angle_alpha   90.00
_cell.angle_beta   90.00
_cell.angle_gamma   90.00
#
_symmetry.space_group_name_H-M   'P 1'
#
loop_
_entity.id
_entity.type
_entity.pdbx_description
1 polymer ?
#
loop_
_entity_poly.entity_id
_entity_poly.type
_entity_poly.pdbx_seq_one_letter_code
_entity_poly.pdbx_strand_id
1 'polypeptide(L)'
;MVSLIPEIIVVLLSYLIGSFPTAYAVLKNHAQIEEGKEIREVKDVWSVKPTRAAVTFLLIDVLKGMAAVWIAMVLFGENFFLEASAAVSAVFGNNYSLWFGFKGSRGLATAAGTLIFIAWNLLIVWGIFWVIGKITLKNSDLASGFALILAPLLIAILPKSILTSFINASPGAIRIFVFILCFLILLKHLKPIWKALVRSESYGRS
;
A
#
# COMPACT_ATOMS: atom_id res chain seq x y z
N MET A 1 -28.77 16.92 -9.74
CA MET A 1 -28.46 15.89 -8.72
C MET A 1 -27.11 15.30 -9.09
N VAL A 2 -26.14 15.31 -8.18
CA VAL A 2 -24.86 14.61 -8.39
C VAL A 2 -25.11 13.12 -8.20
N SER A 3 -24.87 12.29 -9.22
CA SER A 3 -25.02 10.84 -9.12
C SER A 3 -23.80 10.25 -8.42
N LEU A 4 -23.94 9.74 -7.20
CA LEU A 4 -22.87 9.08 -6.43
C LEU A 4 -22.58 7.63 -6.87
N ILE A 5 -23.17 7.20 -7.97
CA ILE A 5 -23.13 5.82 -8.45
C ILE A 5 -21.69 5.42 -8.87
N PRO A 6 -20.94 6.22 -9.65
CA PRO A 6 -19.56 5.88 -10.03
C PRO A 6 -18.65 5.68 -8.83
N GLU A 7 -18.73 6.58 -7.83
CA GLU A 7 -17.90 6.55 -6.63
C GLU A 7 -18.15 5.29 -5.82
N ILE A 8 -19.43 4.92 -5.61
CA ILE A 8 -19.80 3.71 -4.87
C ILE A 8 -19.29 2.47 -5.60
N ILE A 9 -19.48 2.39 -6.92
CA ILE A 9 -19.02 1.26 -7.72
C ILE A 9 -17.50 1.12 -7.63
N VAL A 10 -16.76 2.22 -7.82
CA VAL A 10 -15.30 2.23 -7.76
C VAL A 10 -14.82 1.79 -6.38
N VAL A 11 -15.35 2.35 -5.30
CA VAL A 11 -14.96 1.99 -3.93
C VAL A 11 -15.19 0.50 -3.67
N LEU A 12 -16.37 -0.03 -4.01
CA LEU A 12 -16.71 -1.43 -3.77
C LEU A 12 -15.85 -2.37 -4.61
N LEU A 13 -15.73 -2.13 -5.92
CA LEU A 13 -14.93 -2.98 -6.80
C LEU A 13 -13.45 -2.95 -6.42
N SER A 14 -12.87 -1.78 -6.19
CA SER A 14 -11.48 -1.66 -5.80
C SER A 14 -11.21 -2.25 -4.42
N TYR A 15 -12.14 -2.13 -3.46
CA TYR A 15 -12.05 -2.83 -2.18
C TYR A 15 -12.04 -4.35 -2.34
N LEU A 16 -12.91 -4.90 -3.19
CA LEU A 16 -12.96 -6.35 -3.45
C LEU A 16 -11.68 -6.85 -4.12
N ILE A 17 -11.17 -6.11 -5.11
CA ILE A 17 -9.90 -6.39 -5.78
C ILE A 17 -8.75 -6.35 -4.77
N GLY A 18 -8.66 -5.29 -3.97
CA GLY A 18 -7.64 -5.15 -2.93
C GLY A 18 -7.71 -6.22 -1.86
N SER A 19 -8.92 -6.63 -1.49
CA SER A 19 -9.19 -7.68 -0.52
C SER A 19 -8.80 -9.06 -1.00
N PHE A 20 -8.54 -9.26 -2.30
CA PHE A 20 -8.23 -10.57 -2.89
C PHE A 20 -7.22 -11.36 -2.02
N PRO A 21 -7.49 -12.64 -1.70
CA PRO A 21 -6.72 -13.41 -0.74
C PRO A 21 -5.38 -13.89 -1.31
N THR A 22 -4.47 -12.95 -1.61
CA THR A 22 -3.17 -13.21 -2.25
C THR A 22 -2.37 -14.29 -1.52
N ALA A 23 -2.36 -14.27 -0.18
CA ALA A 23 -1.58 -15.21 0.62
C ALA A 23 -2.05 -16.66 0.39
N TYR A 24 -3.36 -16.86 0.39
CA TYR A 24 -3.96 -18.16 0.09
C TYR A 24 -3.64 -18.61 -1.33
N ALA A 25 -3.78 -17.72 -2.33
CA ALA A 25 -3.50 -18.04 -3.72
C ALA A 25 -2.04 -18.46 -3.95
N VAL A 26 -1.08 -17.77 -3.32
CA VAL A 26 0.35 -18.06 -3.46
C VAL A 26 0.75 -19.31 -2.70
N LEU A 27 0.34 -19.44 -1.44
CA LEU A 27 0.78 -20.54 -0.57
C LEU A 27 0.16 -21.89 -0.99
N LYS A 28 -1.06 -21.88 -1.55
CA LYS A 28 -1.68 -23.06 -2.18
C LYS A 28 -0.87 -23.56 -3.38
N ASN A 29 -0.38 -22.64 -4.23
CA ASN A 29 0.33 -23.00 -5.46
C ASN A 29 1.80 -23.39 -5.22
N HIS A 30 2.40 -22.96 -4.11
CA HIS A 30 3.79 -23.28 -3.74
C HIS A 30 3.94 -24.42 -2.72
N ALA A 31 2.85 -25.15 -2.42
CA ALA A 31 2.83 -26.44 -1.70
C ALA A 31 3.49 -26.44 -0.30
N GLN A 32 3.23 -25.45 0.55
CA GLN A 32 3.82 -25.39 1.90
C GLN A 32 2.85 -25.24 3.08
N ILE A 33 1.54 -25.42 2.91
CA ILE A 33 0.62 -25.30 4.06
C ILE A 33 -0.45 -26.40 4.05
N GLU A 34 -0.48 -27.18 5.13
CA GLU A 34 -1.60 -28.04 5.51
C GLU A 34 -2.81 -27.17 5.92
N GLU A 35 -3.98 -27.56 5.48
CA GLU A 35 -5.26 -26.84 5.48
C GLU A 35 -5.48 -25.65 6.44
N GLY A 36 -5.86 -24.50 5.85
CA GLY A 36 -6.88 -23.57 6.34
C GLY A 36 -6.57 -22.68 7.56
N LYS A 37 -5.87 -23.17 8.59
CA LYS A 37 -5.55 -22.41 9.81
C LYS A 37 -4.22 -21.68 9.74
N GLU A 38 -3.17 -22.34 9.24
CA GLU A 38 -1.83 -21.73 9.16
C GLU A 38 -1.78 -20.53 8.19
N ILE A 39 -2.54 -20.56 7.09
CA ILE A 39 -2.58 -19.48 6.09
C ILE A 39 -3.12 -18.16 6.68
N ARG A 40 -4.13 -18.23 7.56
CA ARG A 40 -4.72 -17.05 8.23
C ARG A 40 -3.73 -16.37 9.18
N GLU A 41 -2.70 -17.10 9.61
CA GLU A 41 -1.70 -16.62 10.55
C GLU A 41 -0.40 -16.16 9.89
N VAL A 42 -0.19 -16.43 8.59
CA VAL A 42 0.90 -15.86 7.80
C VAL A 42 0.67 -14.36 7.62
N LYS A 43 1.09 -13.60 8.64
CA LYS A 43 1.02 -12.14 8.71
C LYS A 43 2.15 -11.45 7.93
N ASP A 44 3.19 -12.20 7.58
CA ASP A 44 4.32 -11.76 6.77
C ASP A 44 4.75 -12.96 5.91
N VAL A 45 4.57 -12.89 4.59
CA VAL A 45 5.06 -13.95 3.69
C VAL A 45 6.58 -14.12 3.81
N TRP A 46 7.30 -13.10 4.31
CA TRP A 46 8.71 -13.15 4.66
C TRP A 46 9.07 -14.15 5.77
N SER A 47 8.11 -14.62 6.58
CA SER A 47 8.35 -15.68 7.56
C SER A 47 8.36 -17.07 6.93
N VAL A 48 7.81 -17.21 5.71
CA VAL A 48 7.80 -18.47 4.95
C VAL A 48 8.98 -18.42 3.99
N LYS A 49 9.94 -19.32 4.17
CA LYS A 49 11.29 -19.30 3.58
C LYS A 49 11.39 -19.85 2.13
N PRO A 50 10.60 -19.38 1.14
CA PRO A 50 11.11 -19.36 -0.23
C PRO A 50 10.95 -17.98 -0.89
N THR A 51 12.09 -17.43 -1.33
CA THR A 51 12.21 -16.16 -2.08
C THR A 51 11.24 -16.05 -3.26
N ARG A 52 10.88 -17.16 -3.92
CA ARG A 52 9.93 -17.18 -5.04
C ARG A 52 8.49 -16.86 -4.60
N ALA A 53 8.01 -17.46 -3.52
CA ALA A 53 6.65 -17.20 -3.03
C ALA A 53 6.50 -15.75 -2.55
N ALA A 54 7.52 -15.19 -1.89
CA ALA A 54 7.54 -13.79 -1.49
C ALA A 54 7.47 -12.83 -2.69
N VAL A 55 8.24 -13.11 -3.75
CA VAL A 55 8.22 -12.30 -4.98
C VAL A 55 6.86 -12.41 -5.68
N THR A 56 6.31 -13.62 -5.85
CA THR A 56 4.99 -13.81 -6.48
C THR A 56 3.89 -13.12 -5.68
N PHE A 57 3.95 -13.18 -4.35
CA PHE A 57 3.01 -12.47 -3.47
C PHE A 57 3.05 -10.96 -3.67
N LEU A 58 4.26 -10.38 -3.67
CA LEU A 58 4.43 -8.94 -3.92
C LEU A 58 3.94 -8.56 -5.31
N LEU A 59 4.24 -9.38 -6.32
CA LEU A 59 3.83 -9.12 -7.69
C LEU A 59 2.30 -9.11 -7.81
N ILE A 60 1.61 -10.08 -7.23
CA ILE A 60 0.13 -10.09 -7.23
C ILE A 60 -0.43 -8.90 -6.46
N ASP A 61 0.18 -8.51 -5.33
CA ASP A 61 -0.26 -7.33 -4.58
C ASP A 61 -0.06 -6.02 -5.35
N VAL A 62 1.00 -5.90 -6.17
CA VAL A 62 1.18 -4.79 -7.11
C VAL A 62 0.13 -4.84 -8.20
N LEU A 63 -0.06 -6.01 -8.84
CA LEU A 63 -0.99 -6.20 -9.95
C LEU A 63 -2.44 -5.93 -9.56
N LYS A 64 -2.88 -6.30 -8.36
CA LYS A 64 -4.24 -5.98 -7.89
C LYS A 64 -4.43 -4.48 -7.65
N GLY A 65 -3.39 -3.79 -7.16
CA GLY A 65 -3.40 -2.33 -7.02
C GLY A 65 -3.50 -1.63 -8.38
N MET A 66 -2.71 -2.10 -9.35
CA MET A 66 -2.77 -1.68 -10.75
C MET A 66 -4.17 -1.91 -11.34
N ALA A 67 -4.71 -3.11 -11.19
CA ALA A 67 -6.02 -3.48 -11.71
C ALA A 67 -7.14 -2.62 -11.12
N ALA A 68 -7.09 -2.32 -9.81
CA ALA A 68 -8.11 -1.50 -9.16
C ALA A 68 -8.23 -0.09 -9.77
N VAL A 69 -7.10 0.57 -10.04
CA VAL A 69 -7.09 1.92 -10.66
C VAL A 69 -7.41 1.82 -12.14
N TRP A 70 -6.80 0.87 -12.85
CA TRP A 70 -7.02 0.70 -14.29
C TRP A 70 -8.48 0.40 -14.64
N ILE A 71 -9.15 -0.46 -13.87
CA ILE A 71 -10.58 -0.75 -14.06
C ILE A 71 -11.42 0.51 -13.83
N ALA A 72 -11.10 1.33 -12.83
CA ALA A 72 -11.80 2.59 -12.62
C ALA A 72 -11.66 3.54 -13.82
N MET A 73 -10.45 3.68 -14.37
CA MET A 73 -10.16 4.47 -15.57
C MET A 73 -10.93 3.96 -16.80
N VAL A 74 -10.99 2.64 -17.00
CA VAL A 74 -11.70 2.04 -18.14
C VAL A 74 -13.22 2.24 -18.04
N LEU A 75 -13.79 2.14 -16.84
CA LEU A 75 -15.24 2.23 -16.65
C LEU A 75 -15.76 3.68 -16.66
N PHE A 76 -14.98 4.63 -16.14
CA PHE A 76 -15.46 5.99 -15.88
C PHE A 76 -14.57 7.09 -16.48
N GLY A 77 -13.54 6.72 -17.24
CA GLY A 77 -12.56 7.65 -17.80
C GLY A 77 -11.49 8.05 -16.79
N GLU A 78 -10.50 8.82 -17.27
CA GLU A 78 -9.46 9.39 -16.42
C GLU A 78 -10.07 10.49 -15.53
N ASN A 79 -10.12 10.21 -14.23
CA ASN A 79 -10.66 11.09 -13.21
C ASN A 79 -9.91 10.84 -11.91
N PHE A 80 -9.08 11.81 -11.53
CA PHE A 80 -8.23 11.71 -10.35
C PHE A 80 -8.99 11.34 -9.06
N PHE A 81 -10.22 11.82 -8.87
CA PHE A 81 -10.99 11.50 -7.65
C PHE A 81 -11.45 10.04 -7.62
N LEU A 82 -11.87 9.50 -8.76
CA LEU A 82 -12.24 8.07 -8.86
C LEU A 82 -10.99 7.20 -8.74
N GLU A 83 -9.90 7.56 -9.39
CA GLU A 83 -8.61 6.85 -9.29
C GLU A 83 -8.04 6.86 -7.86
N ALA A 84 -8.05 8.01 -7.19
CA ALA A 84 -7.63 8.14 -5.80
C ALA A 84 -8.52 7.31 -4.87
N SER A 85 -9.84 7.30 -5.11
CA SER A 85 -10.79 6.48 -4.37
C SER A 85 -10.55 4.99 -4.59
N ALA A 86 -10.24 4.58 -5.82
CA ALA A 86 -9.86 3.21 -6.16
C ALA A 86 -8.58 2.79 -5.42
N ALA A 87 -7.56 3.65 -5.45
CA ALA A 87 -6.28 3.40 -4.79
C ALA A 87 -6.43 3.24 -3.27
N VAL A 88 -7.10 4.18 -2.61
CA VAL A 88 -7.36 4.11 -1.16
C VAL A 88 -8.18 2.87 -0.83
N SER A 89 -9.23 2.56 -1.61
CA SER A 89 -10.10 1.41 -1.36
C SER A 89 -9.38 0.07 -1.56
N ALA A 90 -8.52 -0.03 -2.58
CA ALA A 90 -7.71 -1.22 -2.83
C ALA A 90 -6.67 -1.45 -1.71
N VAL A 91 -5.99 -0.39 -1.26
CA VAL A 91 -5.07 -0.50 -0.13
C VAL A 91 -5.82 -0.81 1.16
N PHE A 92 -7.00 -0.24 1.36
CA PHE A 92 -7.86 -0.54 2.51
C PHE A 92 -8.29 -2.01 2.50
N GLY A 93 -8.73 -2.53 1.36
CA GLY A 93 -9.06 -3.94 1.17
C GLY A 93 -7.87 -4.86 1.43
N ASN A 94 -6.67 -4.50 0.98
CA ASN A 94 -5.47 -5.29 1.27
C ASN A 94 -5.13 -5.31 2.77
N ASN A 95 -5.28 -4.16 3.43
CA ASN A 95 -4.97 -4.01 4.86
C ASN A 95 -6.01 -4.68 5.76
N TYR A 96 -7.28 -4.65 5.33
CA TYR A 96 -8.45 -5.10 6.08
C TYR A 96 -9.33 -5.99 5.19
N SER A 97 -8.77 -7.13 4.77
CA SER A 97 -9.42 -8.06 3.86
C SER A 97 -10.66 -8.71 4.47
N LEU A 98 -11.76 -8.69 3.71
CA LEU A 98 -13.02 -9.36 4.05
C LEU A 98 -12.83 -10.86 4.32
N TRP A 99 -11.94 -11.52 3.58
CA TRP A 99 -11.76 -12.98 3.61
C TRP A 99 -11.01 -13.49 4.85
N PHE A 100 -10.32 -12.59 5.55
CA PHE A 100 -9.47 -12.91 6.69
C PHE A 100 -9.92 -12.19 7.98
N GLY A 101 -11.21 -11.87 8.08
CA GLY A 101 -11.79 -11.23 9.27
C GLY A 101 -11.21 -9.84 9.51
N PHE A 102 -11.09 -9.03 8.45
CA PHE A 102 -10.51 -7.68 8.46
C PHE A 102 -9.06 -7.63 8.92
N LYS A 103 -8.33 -8.73 8.73
CA LYS A 103 -6.88 -8.81 8.87
C LYS A 103 -6.27 -8.96 7.48
N GLY A 104 -5.10 -8.41 7.27
CA GLY A 104 -4.47 -8.37 5.96
C GLY A 104 -3.07 -7.80 6.02
N SER A 105 -2.47 -7.64 4.84
CA SER A 105 -1.10 -7.18 4.61
C SER A 105 -0.88 -5.73 5.05
N ARG A 106 0.33 -5.21 4.84
CA ARG A 106 0.70 -3.84 5.21
C ARG A 106 0.42 -2.78 4.13
N GLY A 107 0.01 -3.19 2.93
CA GLY A 107 -0.49 -2.27 1.91
C GLY A 107 0.56 -1.64 1.00
N LEU A 108 1.85 -1.72 1.32
CA LEU A 108 2.93 -1.07 0.52
C LEU A 108 2.95 -1.51 -0.95
N ALA A 109 2.91 -2.82 -1.23
CA ALA A 109 2.95 -3.34 -2.59
C ALA A 109 1.70 -2.94 -3.40
N THR A 110 0.52 -3.00 -2.78
CA THR A 110 -0.74 -2.53 -3.40
C THR A 110 -0.72 -1.05 -3.66
N ALA A 111 -0.23 -0.24 -2.72
CA ALA A 111 -0.05 1.19 -2.92
C ALA A 111 0.90 1.49 -4.08
N ALA A 112 2.04 0.79 -4.16
CA ALA A 112 2.96 0.92 -5.29
C ALA A 112 2.27 0.62 -6.62
N GLY A 113 1.48 -0.46 -6.69
CA GLY A 113 0.67 -0.79 -7.86
C GLY A 113 -0.32 0.31 -8.27
N THR A 114 -1.03 0.89 -7.31
CA THR A 114 -1.98 1.98 -7.58
C THR A 114 -1.27 3.25 -8.07
N LEU A 115 -0.10 3.57 -7.51
CA LEU A 115 0.67 4.76 -7.86
C LEU A 115 1.30 4.67 -9.25
N ILE A 116 1.52 3.48 -9.82
CA ILE A 116 2.03 3.34 -11.19
C ILE A 116 1.14 4.08 -12.19
N PHE A 117 -0.19 4.04 -12.02
CA PHE A 117 -1.14 4.72 -12.91
C PHE A 117 -1.43 6.16 -12.51
N ILE A 118 -1.51 6.45 -11.21
CA ILE A 118 -1.90 7.78 -10.74
C ILE A 118 -0.72 8.75 -10.75
N ALA A 119 0.43 8.31 -10.24
CA ALA A 119 1.55 9.18 -9.89
C ALA A 119 2.83 8.38 -9.61
N TRP A 120 3.46 7.85 -10.66
CA TRP A 120 4.68 7.04 -10.55
C TRP A 120 5.84 7.80 -9.90
N ASN A 121 5.86 9.13 -10.03
CA ASN A 121 6.81 10.02 -9.38
C ASN A 121 6.71 9.98 -7.84
N LEU A 122 5.51 9.82 -7.28
CA LEU A 122 5.32 9.69 -5.83
C LEU A 122 5.91 8.39 -5.29
N LEU A 123 5.86 7.31 -6.08
CA LEU A 123 6.53 6.05 -5.74
C LEU A 123 8.04 6.23 -5.65
N ILE A 124 8.64 7.03 -6.54
CA ILE A 124 10.07 7.36 -6.50
C ILE A 124 10.40 8.19 -5.25
N VAL A 125 9.62 9.23 -4.95
CA VAL A 125 9.81 10.06 -3.76
C VAL A 125 9.77 9.20 -2.49
N TRP A 126 8.76 8.34 -2.35
CA TRP A 126 8.67 7.41 -1.24
C TRP A 126 9.85 6.43 -1.22
N GLY A 127 10.24 5.89 -2.37
CA GLY A 127 11.37 4.97 -2.51
C GLY A 127 12.71 5.60 -2.09
N ILE A 128 12.96 6.86 -2.43
CA ILE A 128 14.16 7.60 -2.02
C ILE A 128 14.19 7.72 -0.49
N PHE A 129 13.11 8.17 0.14
CA PHE A 129 13.05 8.24 1.61
C PHE A 129 13.21 6.86 2.25
N TRP A 130 12.62 5.83 1.66
CA TRP A 130 12.76 4.47 2.15
C TRP A 130 14.21 3.99 2.09
N VAL A 131 14.93 4.23 0.99
CA VAL A 131 16.35 3.88 0.85
C VAL A 131 17.20 4.65 1.86
N ILE A 132 17.00 5.97 2.00
CA ILE A 132 17.69 6.80 2.99
C ILE A 132 17.44 6.26 4.40
N GLY A 133 16.18 6.00 4.75
CA GLY A 133 15.79 5.41 6.04
C GLY A 133 16.40 4.02 6.24
N LYS A 134 16.50 3.21 5.18
CA LYS A 134 17.08 1.86 5.24
C LYS A 134 18.58 1.90 5.49
N ILE A 135 19.30 2.83 4.86
CA ILE A 135 20.75 3.00 5.05
C ILE A 135 21.05 3.54 6.46
N THR A 136 20.28 4.54 6.91
CA THR A 136 20.52 5.22 8.20
C THR A 136 20.04 4.39 9.41
N LEU A 137 18.82 3.85 9.34
CA LEU A 137 18.19 3.11 10.45
C LEU A 137 18.49 1.61 10.44
N LYS A 138 19.03 1.09 9.32
CA LYS A 138 19.39 -0.33 9.09
C LYS A 138 18.24 -1.34 9.28
N ASN A 139 17.02 -0.87 9.52
CA ASN A 139 15.82 -1.69 9.73
C ASN A 139 14.73 -1.32 8.71
N SER A 140 14.14 -2.31 8.05
CA SER A 140 13.16 -2.09 6.97
C SER A 140 11.81 -1.56 7.47
N ASP A 141 11.41 -1.89 8.69
CA ASP A 141 10.17 -1.40 9.29
C ASP A 141 10.30 0.07 9.69
N LEU A 142 11.44 0.43 10.30
CA LEU A 142 11.76 1.83 10.62
C LEU A 142 11.90 2.67 9.34
N ALA A 143 12.58 2.15 8.31
CA ALA A 143 12.70 2.80 7.01
C ALA A 143 11.34 3.06 6.35
N SER A 144 10.41 2.10 6.45
CA SER A 144 9.05 2.26 5.95
C SER A 144 8.30 3.35 6.71
N GLY A 145 8.40 3.38 8.04
CA GLY A 145 7.83 4.45 8.86
C GLY A 145 8.39 5.83 8.50
N PHE A 146 9.71 5.93 8.38
CA PHE A 146 10.42 7.14 7.97
C PHE A 146 9.90 7.67 6.62
N ALA A 147 9.79 6.81 5.61
CA ALA A 147 9.27 7.19 4.30
C ALA A 147 7.79 7.58 4.32
N LEU A 148 6.95 6.86 5.08
CA LEU A 148 5.52 7.16 5.23
C LEU A 148 5.24 8.47 5.97
N ILE A 149 6.20 8.98 6.75
CA ILE A 149 6.10 10.28 7.42
C ILE A 149 6.68 11.39 6.53
N LEU A 150 7.87 11.19 5.95
CA LEU A 150 8.54 12.26 5.21
C LEU A 150 7.96 12.52 3.82
N ALA A 151 7.48 11.48 3.12
CA ALA A 151 6.86 11.65 1.81
C ALA A 151 5.66 12.63 1.83
N PRO A 152 4.61 12.44 2.67
CA PRO A 152 3.50 13.39 2.71
C PRO A 152 3.92 14.78 3.20
N LEU A 153 4.92 14.90 4.08
CA LEU A 153 5.45 16.20 4.51
C LEU A 153 6.11 16.95 3.35
N LEU A 154 6.93 16.28 2.55
CA LEU A 154 7.53 16.87 1.36
C LEU A 154 6.43 17.32 0.37
N ILE A 155 5.45 16.45 0.09
CA ILE A 155 4.35 16.79 -0.83
C ILE A 155 3.49 17.95 -0.31
N ALA A 156 3.35 18.10 1.01
CA ALA A 156 2.63 19.22 1.61
C ALA A 156 3.30 20.58 1.36
N ILE A 157 4.63 20.64 1.38
CA ILE A 157 5.40 21.89 1.22
C ILE A 157 5.77 22.20 -0.24
N LEU A 158 5.71 21.21 -1.14
CA LEU A 158 6.08 21.42 -2.54
C LEU A 158 5.21 22.52 -3.21
N PRO A 159 5.83 23.38 -4.03
CA PRO A 159 5.13 24.37 -4.84
C PRO A 159 4.05 23.73 -5.72
N LYS A 160 2.94 24.46 -5.91
CA LYS A 160 1.81 24.02 -6.73
C LYS A 160 2.23 23.64 -8.15
N SER A 161 3.15 24.43 -8.74
CA SER A 161 3.69 24.18 -10.08
C SER A 161 4.31 22.80 -10.20
N ILE A 162 5.12 22.38 -9.22
CA ILE A 162 5.76 21.06 -9.21
C ILE A 162 4.73 19.95 -9.10
N LEU A 163 3.72 20.11 -8.24
CA LEU A 163 2.69 19.08 -8.04
C LEU A 163 1.85 18.82 -9.30
N THR A 164 1.48 19.89 -10.03
CA THR A 164 0.65 19.78 -11.23
C THR A 164 1.44 19.38 -12.48
N SER A 165 2.78 19.47 -12.47
CA SER A 165 3.59 19.05 -13.62
C SER A 165 3.53 17.55 -13.91
N PHE A 166 3.18 16.74 -12.90
CA PHE A 166 3.24 15.28 -13.01
C PHE A 166 1.88 14.61 -12.80
N ILE A 167 0.92 15.32 -12.21
CA ILE A 167 -0.41 14.79 -11.89
C ILE A 167 -1.44 15.83 -12.32
N ASN A 168 -2.35 15.43 -13.20
CA ASN A 168 -3.40 16.30 -13.70
C ASN A 168 -4.55 16.41 -12.68
N ALA A 169 -4.27 17.04 -11.54
CA ALA A 169 -5.22 17.23 -10.45
C ALA A 169 -4.91 18.51 -9.68
N SER A 170 -5.90 19.01 -8.93
CA SER A 170 -5.66 20.17 -8.07
C SER A 170 -4.59 19.85 -7.01
N PRO A 171 -3.68 20.79 -6.68
CA PRO A 171 -2.66 20.57 -5.66
C PRO A 171 -3.22 20.13 -4.30
N GLY A 172 -4.41 20.63 -3.94
CA GLY A 172 -5.09 20.23 -2.71
C GLY A 172 -5.52 18.76 -2.74
N ALA A 173 -6.10 18.30 -3.85
CA ALA A 173 -6.52 16.91 -4.00
C ALA A 173 -5.33 15.94 -3.94
N ILE A 174 -4.21 16.29 -4.58
CA ILE A 174 -2.96 15.50 -4.52
C ILE A 174 -2.47 15.36 -3.07
N ARG A 175 -2.39 16.48 -2.34
CA ARG A 175 -1.93 16.48 -0.94
C ARG A 175 -2.82 15.63 -0.03
N ILE A 176 -4.14 15.77 -0.18
CA ILE A 176 -5.12 15.00 0.60
C ILE A 176 -4.99 13.51 0.26
N PHE A 177 -4.92 13.15 -1.01
CA PHE A 177 -4.75 11.78 -1.46
C PHE A 177 -3.50 11.13 -0.86
N VAL A 178 -2.34 11.80 -0.99
CA VAL A 178 -1.06 11.28 -0.46
C VAL A 178 -1.12 11.14 1.05
N PHE A 179 -1.68 12.12 1.76
CA PHE A 179 -1.83 12.06 3.21
C PHE A 179 -2.69 10.86 3.63
N ILE A 180 -3.88 10.68 3.03
CA ILE A 180 -4.79 9.57 3.34
C ILE A 180 -4.10 8.23 3.05
N LEU A 181 -3.47 8.09 1.89
CA LEU A 181 -2.80 6.86 1.50
C LEU A 181 -1.65 6.50 2.45
N CYS A 182 -0.77 7.47 2.74
CA CYS A 182 0.34 7.25 3.68
C CYS A 182 -0.15 6.97 5.10
N PHE A 183 -1.18 7.70 5.57
CA PHE A 183 -1.77 7.47 6.88
C PHE A 183 -2.34 6.06 7.01
N LEU A 184 -3.15 5.63 6.03
CA LEU A 184 -3.74 4.29 6.00
C LEU A 184 -2.68 3.17 6.06
N ILE A 185 -1.57 3.33 5.34
CA ILE A 185 -0.46 2.37 5.36
C ILE A 185 0.28 2.44 6.70
N LEU A 186 0.54 3.65 7.22
CA LEU A 186 1.26 3.86 8.48
C LEU A 186 0.58 3.15 9.65
N LEU A 187 -0.75 3.13 9.70
CA LEU A 187 -1.51 2.41 10.74
C LEU A 187 -1.09 0.93 10.85
N LYS A 188 -0.79 0.28 9.72
CA LYS A 188 -0.34 -1.13 9.70
C LYS A 188 1.14 -1.28 10.06
N HIS A 189 1.92 -0.21 10.01
CA HIS A 189 3.34 -0.17 10.36
C HIS A 189 3.62 0.27 11.79
N LEU A 190 2.66 0.85 12.53
CA LEU A 190 2.85 1.27 13.92
C LEU A 190 3.39 0.16 14.84
N LYS A 191 2.80 -1.04 14.78
CA LYS A 191 3.24 -2.19 15.60
C LYS A 191 4.64 -2.69 15.21
N PRO A 192 4.96 -2.92 13.91
CA PRO A 192 6.33 -3.24 13.49
C PRO A 192 7.37 -2.19 13.93
N ILE A 193 7.08 -0.90 13.74
CA ILE A 193 7.97 0.20 14.14
C ILE A 193 8.23 0.16 15.65
N TRP A 194 7.17 0.05 16.46
CA TRP A 194 7.30 -0.05 17.92
C TRP A 194 8.20 -1.22 18.34
N LYS A 195 7.99 -2.41 17.76
CA LYS A 195 8.81 -3.59 18.05
C LYS A 195 10.28 -3.38 17.65
N ALA A 196 10.54 -2.69 16.53
CA ALA A 196 11.89 -2.39 16.08
C ALA A 196 12.61 -1.42 17.04
N LEU A 197 11.90 -0.40 17.55
CA LEU A 197 12.46 0.56 18.52
C LEU A 197 12.82 -0.13 19.85
N VAL A 198 11.91 -0.90 20.43
CA VAL A 198 12.15 -1.60 21.71
C VAL A 198 13.34 -2.59 21.61
N ARG A 199 13.48 -3.28 20.47
CA ARG A 199 14.62 -4.18 20.23
C ARG A 199 15.95 -3.43 20.16
N SER A 200 15.97 -2.22 19.58
CA SER A 200 17.19 -1.41 19.52
C SER A 200 17.66 -0.93 20.90
N GLU A 201 16.73 -0.61 21.80
CA GLU A 201 17.05 -0.21 23.18
C GLU A 201 17.62 -1.37 24.01
N SER A 202 17.16 -2.59 23.75
CA SER A 202 17.62 -3.78 24.48
C SER A 202 19.08 -4.15 24.16
N TYR A 203 19.56 -3.83 22.95
CA TYR A 203 20.94 -4.11 22.51
C TYR A 203 21.94 -3.03 22.95
N GLY A 204 21.46 -1.84 23.32
CA GLY A 204 22.31 -0.75 23.84
C GLY A 204 22.55 -0.79 25.35
N ARG A 205 22.01 -1.79 26.06
CA ARG A 205 22.13 -1.97 27.52
C ARG A 205 22.95 -3.20 27.94
N SER A 206 23.55 -3.91 26.99
CA SER A 206 24.50 -5.02 27.20
C SER A 206 25.92 -4.60 26.87
#